data_AF-A0A0B4XRG0-F1
#
_entry.id   AF-A0A0B4XRG0-F1
#
_cell.length_a   1.000
_cell.length_b   1.000
_cell.length_c   1.000
_cell.angle_alpha   90.00
_cell.angle_beta   90.00
_cell.angle_gamma   90.00
#
_symmetry.space_group_name_H-M   'P 1'
#
loop_
_entity.id
_entity.type
_entity.pdbx_description
1 polymer ?
#
loop_
_entity_poly.entity_id
_entity_poly.type
_entity_poly.pdbx_seq_one_letter_code
_entity_poly.pdbx_strand_id
1 'polypeptide(L)'
;MSPDRPERRGRGRRPASETERKDRVIQTRVPRDLETTLRDAAERERVSVSHLIRHVLEDTFNLVDNIVADSASLVGNVTRDARRLAASARGQVPADKPLVPAAEGGDTARELLASVDAWQDVIVNRPGHCIQCGADLPRGQHAFRGLSDQPGTPAVWLCGHCLNNL
;
A
#
# COMPACT_ATOMS: atom_id res chain seq x y z
N MET A 1 -77.72 12.20 6.88
CA MET A 1 -76.67 13.04 6.26
C MET A 1 -75.70 13.49 7.35
N SER A 2 -74.57 12.80 7.50
CA SER A 2 -73.37 13.27 8.19
C SER A 2 -72.21 12.36 7.78
N PRO A 3 -71.00 12.91 7.61
CA PRO A 3 -70.16 12.57 6.48
C PRO A 3 -69.19 11.44 6.77
N ASP A 4 -68.83 10.80 5.67
CA ASP A 4 -67.81 9.81 5.42
C ASP A 4 -66.50 10.08 6.19
N ARG A 5 -66.02 9.10 6.96
CA ARG A 5 -64.74 9.16 7.67
C ARG A 5 -63.63 8.76 6.68
N PRO A 6 -62.61 9.59 6.45
CA PRO A 6 -61.56 9.24 5.50
C PRO A 6 -60.74 8.07 6.04
N GLU A 7 -60.66 7.00 5.25
CA GLU A 7 -59.77 5.87 5.45
C GLU A 7 -58.32 6.38 5.56
N ARG A 8 -57.72 6.20 6.74
CA ARG A 8 -56.30 6.47 6.94
C ARG A 8 -55.50 5.42 6.19
N ARG A 9 -55.17 5.69 4.92
CA ARG A 9 -54.14 4.99 4.17
C ARG A 9 -52.80 5.21 4.87
N GLY A 10 -52.46 4.30 5.78
CA GLY A 10 -51.12 4.22 6.37
C GLY A 10 -50.11 4.05 5.24
N ARG A 11 -49.36 5.12 4.95
CA ARG A 11 -48.16 5.06 4.12
C ARG A 11 -47.16 4.18 4.85
N GLY A 12 -47.10 2.89 4.49
CA GLY A 12 -46.05 1.98 4.95
C GLY A 12 -44.69 2.57 4.59
N ARG A 13 -43.84 2.76 5.59
CA ARG A 13 -42.46 3.20 5.38
C ARG A 13 -41.73 2.12 4.57
N ARG A 14 -41.14 2.51 3.44
CA ARG A 14 -40.31 1.64 2.61
C ARG A 14 -39.24 0.98 3.50
N PRO A 15 -39.08 -0.35 3.47
CA PRO A 15 -38.13 -1.03 4.36
C PRO A 15 -36.72 -0.50 4.08
N ALA A 16 -36.00 -0.18 5.16
CA ALA A 16 -34.63 0.29 5.11
C ALA A 16 -33.74 -0.74 4.39
N SER A 17 -32.73 -0.25 3.65
CA SER A 17 -31.75 -1.07 2.94
C SER A 17 -31.02 -2.02 3.90
N GLU A 18 -30.44 -3.13 3.43
CA GLU A 18 -29.76 -4.10 4.30
C GLU A 18 -28.63 -3.47 5.14
N THR A 19 -27.99 -2.43 4.61
CA THR A 19 -26.99 -1.59 5.28
C THR A 19 -27.54 -0.63 6.33
N GLU A 20 -28.83 -0.30 6.30
CA GLU A 20 -29.50 0.55 7.30
C GLU A 20 -30.24 -0.28 8.38
N ARG A 21 -30.35 -1.60 8.19
CA ARG A 21 -30.90 -2.48 9.22
C ARG A 21 -29.87 -2.59 10.34
N LYS A 22 -30.34 -2.36 11.57
CA LYS A 22 -29.55 -2.42 12.82
C LYS A 22 -28.52 -3.55 12.80
N ASP A 23 -27.36 -3.28 13.39
CA ASP A 23 -26.29 -4.25 13.63
C ASP A 23 -26.82 -5.60 14.10
N ARG A 24 -26.29 -6.68 13.51
CA ARG A 24 -26.65 -8.06 13.87
C ARG A 24 -26.12 -8.37 15.27
N VAL A 25 -26.99 -8.83 16.16
CA VAL A 25 -26.62 -9.21 17.53
C VAL A 25 -25.98 -10.60 17.52
N ILE A 26 -24.76 -10.68 18.05
CA ILE A 26 -24.06 -11.94 18.30
C ILE A 26 -24.23 -12.30 19.77
N GLN A 27 -24.79 -13.47 20.06
CA GLN A 27 -24.86 -14.02 21.42
C GLN A 27 -23.74 -15.03 21.62
N THR A 28 -23.01 -14.91 22.73
CA THR A 28 -21.91 -15.81 23.08
C THR A 28 -21.98 -16.18 24.56
N ARG A 29 -21.47 -17.36 24.93
CA ARG A 29 -21.32 -17.78 26.33
C ARG A 29 -19.93 -17.36 26.80
N VAL A 30 -19.87 -16.61 27.90
CA VAL A 30 -18.63 -16.05 28.45
C VAL A 30 -18.46 -16.57 29.88
N PRO A 31 -17.25 -17.02 30.29
CA PRO A 31 -16.93 -17.30 31.69
C PRO A 31 -17.19 -16.07 32.58
N ARG A 32 -17.64 -16.28 33.83
CA ARG A 32 -18.05 -15.18 34.73
C ARG A 32 -16.92 -14.20 35.01
N ASP A 33 -15.74 -14.74 35.21
CA ASP A 33 -14.47 -14.07 35.40
C ASP A 33 -14.08 -13.16 34.22
N LEU A 34 -14.32 -13.62 32.98
CA LEU A 34 -14.11 -12.78 31.80
C LEU A 34 -15.18 -11.69 31.66
N GLU A 35 -16.44 -11.98 32.01
CA GLU A 35 -17.51 -10.97 32.05
C GLU A 35 -17.20 -9.84 33.03
N THR A 36 -16.76 -10.16 34.25
CA THR A 36 -16.33 -9.18 35.25
C THR A 36 -15.18 -8.32 34.73
N THR A 37 -14.16 -8.96 34.15
CA THR A 37 -13.00 -8.27 33.58
C THR A 37 -13.39 -7.29 32.47
N LEU A 38 -14.31 -7.68 31.58
CA LEU A 38 -14.80 -6.83 30.50
C LEU A 38 -15.58 -5.62 31.04
N ARG A 39 -16.35 -5.80 32.11
CA ARG A 39 -17.11 -4.73 32.76
C ARG A 39 -16.19 -3.69 33.40
N ASP A 40 -15.19 -4.15 34.15
CA ASP A 40 -14.20 -3.28 34.81
C ASP A 40 -13.36 -2.52 33.78
N ALA A 41 -12.97 -3.18 32.68
CA ALA A 41 -12.25 -2.54 31.59
C ALA A 41 -13.09 -1.44 30.91
N ALA A 42 -14.36 -1.72 30.61
CA ALA A 42 -15.26 -0.75 29.98
C ALA A 42 -15.53 0.46 30.88
N GLU A 43 -15.64 0.26 32.20
CA GLU A 43 -15.80 1.34 33.17
C GLU A 43 -14.56 2.25 33.24
N ARG A 44 -13.36 1.66 33.28
CA ARG A 44 -12.10 2.43 33.26
C ARG A 44 -11.96 3.28 31.99
N GLU A 45 -12.38 2.73 30.85
CA GLU A 45 -12.32 3.43 29.56
C GLU A 45 -13.53 4.34 29.29
N ARG A 46 -14.52 4.38 30.20
CA ARG A 46 -15.76 5.16 30.10
C ARG A 46 -16.57 4.87 28.83
N VAL A 47 -16.57 3.62 28.39
CA VAL A 47 -17.34 3.13 27.24
C VAL A 47 -18.30 2.03 27.65
N SER A 48 -19.21 1.64 26.76
CA SER A 48 -20.05 0.47 27.01
C SER A 48 -19.27 -0.82 26.75
N VAL A 49 -19.63 -1.91 27.44
CA VAL A 49 -19.03 -3.24 27.21
C VAL A 49 -19.11 -3.65 25.74
N SER A 50 -20.25 -3.36 25.08
CA SER A 50 -20.42 -3.64 23.65
C SER A 50 -19.46 -2.84 22.76
N HIS A 51 -19.14 -1.60 23.13
CA HIS A 51 -18.18 -0.77 22.40
C HIS A 51 -16.75 -1.29 22.60
N LEU A 52 -16.38 -1.64 23.83
CA LEU A 52 -15.09 -2.24 24.13
C LEU A 52 -14.87 -3.53 23.35
N ILE A 53 -15.86 -4.44 23.37
CA ILE A 53 -15.78 -5.71 22.64
C ILE A 53 -15.62 -5.45 21.14
N ARG A 54 -16.39 -4.51 20.58
CA ARG A 54 -16.26 -4.14 19.16
C ARG A 54 -14.84 -3.68 18.85
N HIS A 55 -14.32 -2.73 19.62
CA HIS A 55 -12.99 -2.16 19.42
C HIS A 55 -11.89 -3.23 19.52
N VAL A 56 -11.92 -4.07 20.56
CA VAL A 56 -10.93 -5.15 20.75
C VAL A 56 -10.98 -6.16 19.60
N LEU A 57 -12.17 -6.52 19.11
CA LEU A 57 -12.29 -7.42 17.96
C LEU A 57 -11.77 -6.77 16.68
N GLU A 58 -12.15 -5.52 16.41
CA GLU A 58 -11.66 -4.75 15.27
C GLU A 58 -10.13 -4.61 15.30
N ASP A 59 -9.55 -4.26 16.45
CA ASP A 59 -8.11 -4.15 16.67
C ASP A 59 -7.40 -5.49 16.46
N THR A 60 -7.99 -6.60 16.93
CA THR A 60 -7.41 -7.93 16.76
C THR A 60 -7.39 -8.34 15.28
N PHE A 61 -8.45 -8.06 14.53
CA PHE A 61 -8.48 -8.34 13.09
C PHE A 61 -7.49 -7.46 12.32
N ASN A 62 -7.45 -6.16 12.61
CA ASN A 62 -6.49 -5.23 12.01
C ASN A 62 -5.04 -5.63 12.31
N LEU A 63 -4.75 -6.08 13.54
CA LEU A 63 -3.42 -6.55 13.92
C LEU A 63 -3.03 -7.82 13.13
N VAL A 64 -3.94 -8.78 12.98
CA VAL A 64 -3.67 -10.00 12.19
C VAL A 64 -3.49 -9.68 10.71
N ASP A 65 -4.30 -8.80 10.14
CA ASP A 65 -4.17 -8.36 8.76
C ASP A 65 -2.82 -7.67 8.51
N ASN A 66 -2.37 -6.83 9.45
CA ASN A 66 -1.05 -6.21 9.39
C ASN A 66 0.09 -7.23 9.55
N ILE A 67 -0.04 -8.24 10.42
CA ILE A 67 0.98 -9.30 10.57
C ILE A 67 1.06 -10.18 9.33
N VAL A 68 -0.07 -10.49 8.68
CA VAL A 68 -0.10 -11.26 7.43
C VAL A 68 0.47 -10.43 6.26
N ALA A 69 0.15 -9.14 6.20
CA ALA A 69 0.76 -8.21 5.25
C ALA A 69 2.27 -8.05 5.47
N ASP A 70 2.71 -7.98 6.73
CA ASP A 70 4.12 -7.95 7.12
C ASP A 70 4.81 -9.27 6.80
N SER A 71 4.15 -10.41 6.97
CA SER A 71 4.69 -11.73 6.64
C SER A 71 4.84 -11.92 5.12
N ALA A 72 3.86 -11.48 4.33
CA ALA A 72 3.97 -11.48 2.87
C ALA A 72 5.08 -10.53 2.38
N SER A 73 5.21 -9.36 3.02
CA SER A 73 6.28 -8.40 2.76
C SER A 73 7.65 -8.92 3.19
N LEU A 74 7.73 -9.63 4.32
CA LEU A 74 8.93 -10.31 4.81
C LEU A 74 9.35 -11.44 3.88
N VAL A 75 8.42 -12.26 3.36
CA VAL A 75 8.73 -13.28 2.34
C VAL A 75 9.21 -12.60 1.05
N GLY A 76 8.59 -11.50 0.64
CA GLY A 76 9.05 -10.68 -0.50
C GLY A 76 10.46 -10.11 -0.30
N ASN A 77 10.78 -9.67 0.92
CA ASN A 77 12.08 -9.10 1.27
C ASN A 77 13.15 -10.19 1.42
N VAL A 78 12.83 -11.32 2.04
CA VAL A 78 13.74 -12.48 2.18
C VAL A 78 14.04 -13.11 0.83
N THR A 79 13.05 -13.23 -0.07
CA THR A 79 13.30 -13.73 -1.43
C THR A 79 14.12 -12.73 -2.26
N ARG A 80 13.91 -11.42 -2.08
CA ARG A 80 14.71 -10.36 -2.71
C ARG A 80 16.15 -10.34 -2.17
N ASP A 81 16.33 -10.49 -0.87
CA ASP A 81 17.64 -10.54 -0.22
C ASP A 81 18.36 -11.84 -0.53
N ALA A 82 17.68 -12.98 -0.57
CA ALA A 82 18.24 -14.25 -1.03
C ALA A 82 18.68 -14.15 -2.51
N ARG A 83 17.89 -13.51 -3.38
CA ARG A 83 18.29 -13.23 -4.77
C ARG A 83 19.46 -12.25 -4.85
N ARG A 84 19.49 -11.22 -4.00
CA ARG A 84 20.57 -10.22 -3.95
C ARG A 84 21.87 -10.82 -3.43
N LEU A 85 21.81 -11.67 -2.41
CA LEU A 85 22.93 -12.45 -1.88
C LEU A 85 23.40 -13.49 -2.90
N ALA A 86 22.48 -14.18 -3.57
CA ALA A 86 22.82 -15.12 -4.65
C ALA A 86 23.39 -14.43 -5.91
N ALA A 87 23.03 -13.17 -6.17
CA ALA A 87 23.63 -12.36 -7.23
C ALA A 87 25.02 -11.84 -6.82
N SER A 88 25.18 -11.46 -5.55
CA SER A 88 26.46 -11.02 -4.97
C SER A 88 27.48 -12.17 -4.89
N ALA A 89 27.02 -13.38 -4.53
CA ALA A 89 27.84 -14.59 -4.49
C ALA A 89 28.28 -15.09 -5.88
N ARG A 90 27.55 -14.72 -6.95
CA ARG A 90 27.91 -15.05 -8.34
C ARG A 90 28.84 -14.03 -9.00
N GLY A 91 29.28 -13.00 -8.28
CA GLY A 91 30.18 -11.98 -8.84
C GLY A 91 29.56 -11.15 -9.96
N GLN A 92 28.24 -11.23 -10.19
CA GLN A 92 27.54 -10.36 -11.14
C GLN A 92 27.12 -9.05 -10.46
N VAL A 93 28.10 -8.20 -10.23
CA VAL A 93 27.89 -6.76 -10.47
C VAL A 93 28.13 -6.60 -11.97
N PRO A 94 27.12 -6.32 -12.81
CA PRO A 94 27.40 -5.88 -14.16
C PRO A 94 28.02 -4.48 -14.04
N ALA A 95 29.35 -4.44 -13.94
CA ALA A 95 30.13 -3.24 -14.20
C ALA A 95 30.40 -3.17 -15.71
N ASP A 96 30.13 -1.99 -16.27
CA ASP A 96 30.78 -1.39 -17.43
C ASP A 96 30.64 -2.04 -18.80
N LYS A 97 29.45 -1.93 -19.38
CA LYS A 97 29.40 -1.33 -20.72
C LYS A 97 28.61 -0.03 -20.62
N PRO A 98 29.20 1.14 -20.98
CA PRO A 98 28.45 2.38 -21.04
C PRO A 98 27.25 2.19 -21.97
N LEU A 99 26.05 2.38 -21.42
CA LEU A 99 24.84 2.44 -22.21
C LEU A 99 24.89 3.73 -23.03
N VAL A 100 24.73 3.64 -24.36
CA VAL A 100 24.61 4.84 -25.19
C VAL A 100 23.34 5.58 -24.76
N PRO A 101 23.39 6.89 -24.46
CA PRO A 101 22.21 7.65 -24.06
C PRO A 101 21.09 7.58 -25.10
N ALA A 102 19.84 7.64 -24.64
CA ALA A 102 18.68 7.57 -25.53
C ALA A 102 18.66 8.72 -26.56
N ALA A 103 19.11 9.93 -26.16
CA ALA A 103 19.24 11.09 -27.03
C ALA A 103 20.32 10.93 -28.12
N GLU A 104 21.32 10.08 -27.89
CA GLU A 104 22.40 9.77 -28.84
C GLU A 104 22.09 8.55 -29.72
N GLY A 105 20.85 8.05 -29.66
CA GLY A 105 20.42 6.93 -30.48
C GLY A 105 20.63 5.55 -29.82
N GLY A 106 20.79 5.47 -28.49
CA GLY A 106 20.82 4.19 -27.79
C GLY A 106 19.46 3.49 -27.77
N ASP A 107 19.28 2.42 -28.56
CA ASP A 107 18.02 1.66 -28.63
C ASP A 107 17.64 1.04 -27.28
N THR A 108 18.60 0.41 -26.60
CA THR A 108 18.39 -0.18 -25.27
C THR A 108 18.02 0.88 -24.22
N ALA A 109 18.63 2.08 -24.30
CA ALA A 109 18.28 3.19 -23.41
C ALA A 109 16.85 3.69 -23.63
N ARG A 110 16.40 3.74 -24.90
CA ARG A 110 15.04 4.12 -25.27
C ARG A 110 14.00 3.10 -24.79
N GLU A 111 14.27 1.81 -24.97
CA GLU A 111 13.38 0.73 -24.50
C GLU A 111 13.24 0.76 -22.97
N LEU A 112 14.36 0.89 -22.25
CA LEU A 112 14.34 1.02 -20.80
C LEU A 112 13.59 2.27 -20.33
N LEU A 113 13.79 3.41 -20.99
CA LEU A 113 13.07 4.64 -20.66
C LEU A 113 11.56 4.49 -20.91
N ALA A 114 11.15 3.82 -21.99
CA ALA A 114 9.75 3.56 -22.32
C ALA A 114 9.06 2.59 -21.34
N SER A 115 9.83 1.75 -20.63
CA SER A 115 9.32 0.82 -19.61
C SER A 115 9.06 1.46 -18.23
N VAL A 116 9.34 2.76 -18.07
CA VAL A 116 9.14 3.47 -16.80
C VAL A 116 7.71 3.97 -16.68
N ASP A 117 7.02 3.53 -15.63
CA ASP A 117 5.62 3.89 -15.35
C ASP A 117 5.50 5.21 -14.57
N ALA A 118 6.49 5.50 -13.72
CA ALA A 118 6.50 6.71 -12.89
C ALA A 118 7.91 7.12 -12.44
N TRP A 119 8.05 8.36 -12.01
CA TRP A 119 9.30 8.93 -11.51
C TRP A 119 9.23 9.26 -10.03
N GLN A 120 10.24 8.84 -9.27
CA GLN A 120 10.43 9.23 -7.87
C GLN A 120 11.62 10.17 -7.73
N ASP A 121 11.43 11.33 -7.11
CA ASP A 121 12.52 12.24 -6.71
C ASP A 121 13.30 11.62 -5.54
N VAL A 122 14.62 11.50 -5.72
CA VAL A 122 15.53 10.89 -4.76
C VAL A 122 16.87 11.63 -4.71
N ILE A 123 17.57 11.49 -3.59
CA ILE A 123 18.97 11.91 -3.46
C ILE A 123 19.88 10.72 -3.82
N VAL A 124 20.75 10.90 -4.81
CA VAL A 124 21.64 9.85 -5.32
C VAL A 124 22.68 9.46 -4.27
N ASN A 125 22.84 8.16 -4.00
CA ASN A 125 23.89 7.66 -3.09
C ASN A 125 25.06 6.98 -3.84
N ARG A 126 24.77 6.33 -4.97
CA ARG A 126 25.79 5.74 -5.86
C ARG A 126 25.82 6.56 -7.16
N PRO A 127 27.00 7.07 -7.58
CA PRO A 127 27.10 7.79 -8.84
C PRO A 127 26.54 6.96 -10.01
N GLY A 128 25.91 7.64 -10.95
CA GLY A 128 25.34 7.05 -12.16
C GLY A 128 25.23 8.09 -13.27
N HIS A 129 24.49 7.76 -14.33
CA HIS A 129 24.29 8.65 -15.47
C HIS A 129 22.81 8.75 -15.82
N CYS A 130 22.40 9.90 -16.35
CA CYS A 130 21.08 10.10 -16.91
C CYS A 130 20.90 9.21 -18.16
N ILE A 131 19.84 8.40 -18.21
CA ILE A 131 19.59 7.50 -19.35
C ILE A 131 19.30 8.27 -20.65
N GLN A 132 18.77 9.49 -20.53
CA GLN A 132 18.39 10.30 -21.69
C GLN A 132 19.60 11.00 -22.31
N CYS A 133 20.33 11.81 -21.53
CA CYS A 133 21.41 12.66 -22.03
C CYS A 133 22.82 12.23 -21.64
N GLY A 134 22.97 11.16 -20.84
CA GLY A 134 24.27 10.68 -20.38
C GLY A 134 24.92 11.51 -19.27
N ALA A 135 24.33 12.63 -18.85
CA ALA A 135 24.91 13.50 -17.83
C ALA A 135 25.16 12.75 -16.50
N ASP A 136 26.29 13.07 -15.86
CA ASP A 136 26.67 12.52 -14.56
C ASP A 136 25.64 12.87 -13.48
N LEU A 137 25.32 11.86 -12.66
CA LEU A 137 24.50 11.97 -11.47
C LEU A 137 25.39 11.63 -10.26
N PRO A 138 26.10 12.61 -9.68
CA PRO A 138 26.97 12.42 -8.53
C PRO A 138 26.17 12.16 -7.26
N ARG A 139 26.86 11.60 -6.27
CA ARG A 139 26.30 11.41 -4.92
C ARG A 139 25.84 12.74 -4.33
N GLY A 140 24.67 12.75 -3.71
CA GLY A 140 24.07 13.90 -3.05
C GLY A 140 23.21 14.78 -3.96
N GLN A 141 23.22 14.57 -5.28
CA GLN A 141 22.36 15.32 -6.20
C GLN A 141 20.92 14.76 -6.19
N HIS A 142 19.94 15.65 -6.37
CA HIS A 142 18.58 15.27 -6.70
C HIS A 142 18.48 14.73 -8.13
N ALA A 143 17.91 13.53 -8.25
CA ALA A 143 17.65 12.88 -9.52
C ALA A 143 16.34 12.08 -9.45
N PHE A 144 15.89 11.60 -10.59
CA PHE A 144 14.63 10.87 -10.68
C PHE A 144 14.91 9.41 -11.00
N ARG A 145 14.40 8.53 -10.13
CA ARG A 145 14.50 7.08 -10.31
C ARG A 145 13.20 6.55 -10.92
N GLY A 146 13.32 5.78 -12.00
CA GLY A 146 12.19 5.13 -12.64
C GLY A 146 11.59 4.02 -11.76
N LEU A 147 10.27 4.00 -11.69
CA LEU A 147 9.47 2.91 -11.15
C LEU A 147 8.88 2.14 -12.33
N SER A 148 9.03 0.81 -12.34
CA SER A 148 8.51 -0.07 -13.36
C SER A 148 7.90 -1.30 -12.69
N ASP A 149 6.78 -1.79 -13.21
CA ASP A 149 6.16 -3.05 -12.79
C ASP A 149 6.94 -4.30 -13.24
N GLN A 150 7.85 -4.15 -14.21
CA GLN A 150 8.57 -5.25 -14.81
C GLN A 150 9.65 -5.81 -13.86
N PRO A 151 9.51 -7.08 -13.42
CA PRO A 151 10.46 -7.67 -12.50
C PRO A 151 11.80 -7.92 -13.19
N GLY A 152 12.88 -7.39 -12.60
CA GLY A 152 14.25 -7.60 -13.09
C GLY A 152 14.77 -6.51 -14.02
N THR A 153 13.98 -5.49 -14.36
CA THR A 153 14.42 -4.33 -15.13
C THR A 153 15.47 -3.54 -14.35
N PRO A 154 16.58 -3.12 -14.99
CA PRO A 154 17.60 -2.31 -14.33
C PRO A 154 17.04 -0.95 -13.89
N ALA A 155 17.66 -0.35 -12.87
CA ALA A 155 17.25 0.96 -12.40
C ALA A 155 17.54 2.03 -13.46
N VAL A 156 16.49 2.75 -13.88
CA VAL A 156 16.57 3.87 -14.82
C VAL A 156 16.69 5.18 -14.04
N TRP A 157 17.53 6.09 -14.53
CA TRP A 157 17.82 7.37 -13.88
C TRP A 157 17.66 8.53 -14.85
N LEU A 158 17.11 9.65 -14.36
CA LEU A 158 17.05 10.92 -15.09
C LEU A 158 17.53 12.10 -14.26
N CYS A 159 18.17 13.05 -14.93
CA CYS A 159 18.41 14.37 -14.36
C CYS A 159 17.14 15.23 -14.43
N GLY A 160 17.05 16.25 -13.57
CA GLY A 160 15.89 17.15 -13.56
C GLY A 160 15.69 17.92 -14.86
N HIS A 161 16.76 18.18 -15.63
CA HIS A 161 16.64 18.83 -16.93
C HIS A 161 15.88 17.95 -17.94
N CYS A 162 16.23 16.65 -18.02
CA CYS A 162 15.56 15.73 -18.92
C CYS A 162 14.14 15.40 -18.47
N LEU A 163 13.87 15.32 -17.16
CA LEU A 163 12.49 15.13 -16.68
C LEU A 163 11.57 16.28 -17.09
N ASN A 164 12.05 17.53 -17.02
CA ASN A 164 11.25 18.70 -17.36
C ASN A 164 11.06 18.90 -18.88
N ASN A 165 11.79 18.16 -19.71
CA ASN A 165 11.78 18.26 -21.18
C ASN A 165 11.48 16.91 -21.85
N LEU A 166 10.83 16.00 -21.12
CA LEU A 166 10.55 14.64 -21.56
C LEU A 166 9.36 14.57 -22.52
#